data_AF-A1RSN6-F1
#
_entry.id   AF-A1RSN6-F1
#
_cell.length_a   1.000
_cell.length_b   1.000
_cell.length_c   1.000
_cell.angle_alpha   90.00
_cell.angle_beta   90.00
_cell.angle_gamma   90.00
#
_symmetry.space_group_name_H-M   'P 1'
#
loop_
_entity.id
_entity.type
_entity.pdbx_description
1 polymer ?
#
loop_
_entity_poly.entity_id
_entity_poly.type
_entity_poly.pdbx_seq_one_letter_code
_entity_poly.pdbx_strand_id
1 'polypeptide(L)'
;MGNVTSHASHRLFTAMAQGYLVFFKCPSQTINTNTARFVIETGVYTYAGSCGVSCKKRILRHLEQPARKRWHVDYLQCETLYAVVVPFSERELAKKLAEVCAYVPHFGSTDDPESPSHLFRCNLAEVVRYIGLTV
;
A
#
# COMPACT_ATOMS: atom_id res chain seq x y z
N MET A 1 2.03 20.70 -33.97
CA MET A 1 3.03 19.65 -33.65
C MET A 1 2.68 19.09 -32.27
N GLY A 2 1.92 18.00 -32.25
CA GLY A 2 1.36 17.42 -31.03
C GLY A 2 2.31 16.43 -30.37
N ASN A 3 2.61 16.71 -29.10
CA ASN A 3 3.15 15.86 -28.02
C ASN A 3 3.32 14.34 -28.28
N VAL A 4 4.38 13.94 -28.99
CA VAL A 4 4.80 12.53 -29.10
C VAL A 4 5.51 12.06 -27.82
N THR A 5 6.12 12.96 -27.06
CA THR A 5 6.89 12.68 -25.82
C THR A 5 6.04 12.27 -24.62
N SER A 6 4.79 12.75 -24.55
CA SER A 6 3.84 12.44 -23.46
C SER A 6 3.38 10.96 -23.48
N HIS A 7 3.11 10.41 -24.66
CA HIS A 7 2.61 9.04 -24.80
C HIS A 7 3.67 7.98 -24.50
N ALA A 8 4.93 8.22 -24.88
CA ALA A 8 6.04 7.30 -24.60
C ALA A 8 6.37 7.24 -23.10
N SER A 9 6.44 8.41 -22.44
CA SER A 9 6.71 8.52 -21.00
C SER A 9 5.60 7.89 -20.16
N HIS A 10 4.33 8.08 -20.56
CA HIS A 10 3.20 7.41 -19.91
C HIS A 10 3.26 5.89 -20.10
N ARG A 11 3.60 5.38 -21.30
CA ARG A 11 3.71 3.93 -21.54
C ARG A 11 4.86 3.30 -20.75
N LEU A 12 6.01 3.96 -20.65
CA LEU A 12 7.15 3.53 -19.83
C LEU A 12 6.80 3.52 -18.33
N PHE A 13 6.11 4.56 -17.84
CA PHE A 13 5.64 4.60 -16.45
C PHE A 13 4.63 3.47 -16.15
N THR A 14 3.70 3.20 -17.06
CA THR A 14 2.76 2.07 -16.92
C THR A 14 3.48 0.72 -16.96
N ALA A 15 4.54 0.57 -17.74
CA ALA A 15 5.35 -0.64 -17.80
C ALA A 15 6.19 -0.87 -16.52
N MET A 16 6.44 0.18 -15.74
CA MET A 16 7.18 0.12 -14.48
C MET A 16 6.30 0.21 -13.24
N ALA A 17 4.99 0.43 -13.34
CA ALA A 17 4.10 0.54 -12.18
C ALA A 17 3.55 -0.84 -11.77
N GLN A 18 4.32 -1.57 -10.94
CA GLN A 18 3.93 -2.92 -10.50
C GLN A 18 3.09 -2.90 -9.21
N GLY A 19 3.43 -2.02 -8.28
CA GLY A 19 2.79 -1.92 -6.97
C GLY A 19 2.68 -0.47 -6.49
N TYR A 20 2.01 -0.31 -5.36
CA TYR A 20 1.90 0.96 -4.67
C TYR A 20 1.94 0.78 -3.16
N LEU A 21 2.26 1.89 -2.50
CA LEU A 21 2.21 2.05 -1.06
C LEU A 21 1.24 3.18 -0.73
N VAL A 22 0.37 2.97 0.26
CA VAL A 22 -0.49 4.02 0.82
C VAL A 22 -0.17 4.21 2.30
N PHE A 23 -0.01 5.45 2.72
CA PHE A 23 0.40 5.80 4.07
C PHE A 23 -0.76 6.38 4.85
N PHE A 24 -0.88 5.92 6.10
CA PHE A 24 -1.96 6.27 7.01
C PHE A 24 -1.38 6.69 8.37
N LYS A 25 -1.97 7.69 9.00
CA LYS A 25 -1.75 7.98 10.42
C LYS A 25 -2.95 7.45 11.20
N CYS A 26 -2.71 6.44 12.00
CA CYS A 26 -3.74 5.69 12.70
C CYS A 26 -3.68 5.94 14.21
N PRO A 27 -4.82 6.18 14.88
CA PRO A 27 -4.93 5.95 16.33
C PRO A 27 -4.96 4.45 16.64
N SER A 28 -4.72 4.08 17.89
CA SER A 28 -4.93 2.72 18.38
C SER A 28 -6.40 2.33 18.15
N GLN A 29 -6.64 1.17 17.54
CA GLN A 29 -8.00 0.76 17.14
C GLN A 29 -8.11 -0.76 16.97
N THR A 30 -9.33 -1.26 17.09
CA THR A 30 -9.71 -2.61 16.65
C THR A 30 -10.38 -2.51 15.29
N ILE A 31 -9.86 -3.26 14.31
CA ILE A 31 -10.40 -3.33 12.95
C ILE A 31 -11.15 -4.64 12.82
N ASN A 32 -12.47 -4.56 12.63
CA ASN A 32 -13.33 -5.71 12.39
C ASN A 32 -13.68 -5.75 10.90
N THR A 33 -13.18 -6.76 10.21
CA THR A 33 -13.53 -7.05 8.82
C THR A 33 -14.60 -8.14 8.79
N ASN A 34 -15.08 -8.53 7.62
CA ASN A 34 -16.07 -9.61 7.52
C ASN A 34 -15.49 -10.99 7.90
N THR A 35 -14.17 -11.15 7.84
CA THR A 35 -13.48 -12.44 7.94
C THR A 35 -12.43 -12.48 9.06
N ALA A 36 -12.03 -11.34 9.61
CA ALA A 36 -10.94 -11.26 10.57
C ALA A 36 -11.07 -10.05 11.50
N ARG A 37 -10.35 -10.11 12.61
CA ARG A 37 -10.21 -9.02 13.59
C ARG A 37 -8.74 -8.71 13.80
N PHE A 38 -8.40 -7.43 13.79
CA PHE A 38 -7.04 -6.94 14.00
C PHE A 38 -7.03 -5.87 15.09
N VAL A 39 -5.92 -5.77 15.82
CA VAL A 39 -5.67 -4.70 16.79
C VAL A 39 -4.38 -4.01 16.38
N ILE A 40 -4.43 -2.69 16.27
CA ILE A 40 -3.27 -1.87 15.96
C ILE A 40 -3.11 -0.78 17.01
N GLU A 41 -1.86 -0.36 17.20
CA GLU A 41 -1.51 0.76 18.07
C GLU A 41 -1.38 2.06 17.28
N THR A 42 -1.38 3.18 17.99
CA THR A 42 -1.20 4.51 17.39
C THR A 42 0.13 4.58 16.64
N GLY A 43 0.12 5.02 15.37
CA GLY A 43 1.34 5.12 14.57
C GLY A 43 1.09 5.46 13.10
N VAL A 44 2.18 5.51 12.33
CA VAL A 44 2.15 5.61 10.86
C VAL A 44 2.24 4.22 10.28
N TYR A 45 1.31 3.92 9.39
CA TYR A 45 1.19 2.64 8.71
C TYR A 45 1.30 2.79 7.21
N THR A 46 1.94 1.83 6.56
CA THR A 46 2.06 1.71 5.13
C THR A 46 1.36 0.44 4.68
N TYR A 47 0.40 0.58 3.76
CA TYR A 47 -0.25 -0.54 3.10
C TYR A 47 0.39 -0.80 1.73
N ALA A 48 0.78 -2.04 1.46
CA ALA A 48 1.29 -2.48 0.18
C ALA A 48 0.19 -3.11 -0.67
N GLY A 49 0.05 -2.69 -1.93
CA GLY A 49 -0.95 -3.25 -2.83
C GLY A 49 -0.50 -3.31 -4.29
N SER A 50 -1.11 -4.21 -5.07
CA SER A 50 -0.81 -4.37 -6.50
C SER A 50 -1.54 -3.36 -7.35
N CYS A 51 -0.83 -2.76 -8.31
CA CYS A 51 -1.41 -1.90 -9.34
C CYS A 51 -2.43 -2.65 -10.20
N GLY A 52 -2.12 -3.89 -10.59
CA GLY A 52 -2.90 -4.67 -11.54
C GLY A 52 -3.31 -3.85 -12.77
N VAL A 53 -4.53 -4.08 -13.27
CA VAL A 53 -5.08 -3.36 -14.44
C VAL A 53 -5.51 -1.91 -14.12
N SER A 54 -5.58 -1.50 -12.86
CA SER A 54 -6.23 -0.22 -12.50
C SER A 54 -5.61 0.45 -11.26
N CYS A 55 -4.29 0.70 -11.33
CA CYS A 55 -3.54 1.25 -10.19
C CYS A 55 -4.14 2.55 -9.63
N LYS A 56 -4.38 3.54 -10.50
CA LYS A 56 -4.95 4.84 -10.10
C LYS A 56 -6.27 4.70 -9.35
N LYS A 57 -7.18 3.84 -9.83
CA LYS A 57 -8.50 3.64 -9.19
C LYS A 57 -8.36 3.00 -7.81
N ARG A 58 -7.41 2.07 -7.64
CA ARG A 58 -7.14 1.42 -6.35
C ARG A 58 -6.57 2.42 -5.35
N ILE A 59 -5.56 3.20 -5.75
CA ILE A 59 -4.95 4.24 -4.90
C ILE A 59 -5.98 5.28 -4.49
N LEU A 60 -6.76 5.83 -5.44
CA LEU A 60 -7.78 6.84 -5.12
C LEU A 60 -8.80 6.31 -4.11
N ARG A 61 -9.27 5.07 -4.28
CA ARG A 61 -10.16 4.45 -3.30
C ARG A 61 -9.57 4.40 -1.89
N HIS A 62 -8.31 4.03 -1.76
CA HIS A 62 -7.65 3.96 -0.44
C HIS A 62 -7.46 5.35 0.17
N LEU A 63 -7.20 6.36 -0.65
CA LEU A 63 -7.08 7.75 -0.20
C LEU A 63 -8.44 8.36 0.19
N GLU A 64 -9.51 8.01 -0.54
CA GLU A 64 -10.88 8.51 -0.34
C GLU A 64 -11.63 7.80 0.80
N GLN A 65 -11.21 6.59 1.19
CA GLN A 65 -11.81 5.78 2.27
C GLN A 65 -13.34 5.66 2.18
N PRO A 66 -13.90 5.15 1.06
CA PRO A 66 -15.35 5.14 0.84
C PRO A 66 -16.09 4.32 1.90
N ALA A 67 -17.37 4.66 2.10
CA ALA A 67 -18.25 3.97 3.04
C ALA A 67 -18.41 2.47 2.72
N ARG A 68 -18.57 2.13 1.42
CA ARG A 68 -18.63 0.74 0.99
C ARG A 68 -17.24 0.11 1.07
N LYS A 69 -17.07 -0.88 1.95
CA LYS A 69 -15.80 -1.61 2.18
C LYS A 69 -15.64 -2.78 1.21
N ARG A 70 -14.41 -3.05 0.77
CA ARG A 70 -14.05 -4.12 -0.19
C ARG A 70 -12.79 -4.86 0.23
N TRP A 71 -11.76 -4.13 0.68
CA TRP A 71 -10.47 -4.68 1.12
C TRP A 71 -10.25 -4.40 2.60
N HIS A 72 -9.38 -5.18 3.24
CA HIS A 72 -9.07 -5.00 4.68
C HIS A 72 -8.63 -3.57 5.01
N VAL A 73 -7.82 -2.94 4.16
CA VAL A 73 -7.37 -1.55 4.34
C VAL A 73 -8.53 -0.54 4.32
N ASP A 74 -9.64 -0.85 3.65
CA ASP A 74 -10.80 0.06 3.65
C ASP A 74 -11.44 0.18 5.05
N TYR A 75 -11.24 -0.81 5.92
CA TYR A 75 -11.80 -0.82 7.29
C TYR A 75 -10.97 0.00 8.29
N LEU A 76 -9.80 0.51 7.87
CA LEU A 76 -9.02 1.40 8.71
C LEU A 76 -9.79 2.69 8.99
N GLN A 77 -9.75 3.13 10.25
CA GLN A 77 -10.22 4.45 10.68
C GLN A 77 -8.99 5.32 10.93
N CYS A 78 -8.36 5.78 9.86
CA CYS A 78 -7.10 6.52 9.91
C CYS A 78 -7.14 7.77 9.03
N GLU A 79 -6.26 8.71 9.30
CA GLU A 79 -5.99 9.82 8.37
C GLU A 79 -5.13 9.31 7.21
N THR A 80 -5.56 9.55 5.97
CA THR A 80 -4.76 9.24 4.78
C THR A 80 -3.71 10.33 4.57
N LEU A 81 -2.46 9.94 4.35
CA LEU A 81 -1.35 10.88 4.19
C LEU A 81 -1.00 11.08 2.71
N TYR A 82 -0.53 10.02 2.04
CA TYR A 82 -0.10 10.05 0.64
C TYR A 82 0.05 8.62 0.10
N ALA A 83 0.26 8.51 -1.21
CA ALA A 83 0.54 7.24 -1.88
C ALA A 83 1.73 7.37 -2.84
N VAL A 84 2.47 6.28 -2.99
CA VAL A 84 3.64 6.20 -3.90
C VAL A 84 3.46 4.98 -4.80
N VAL A 85 3.65 5.16 -6.11
CA VAL A 85 3.71 4.07 -7.08
C VAL A 85 5.16 3.65 -7.27
N VAL A 86 5.43 2.35 -7.26
CA VAL A 86 6.79 1.80 -7.23
C VAL A 86 6.95 0.64 -8.23
N PRO A 87 8.19 0.38 -8.69
CA PRO A 87 8.46 -0.69 -9.65
C PRO A 87 8.60 -2.08 -9.04
N PHE A 88 8.15 -2.26 -7.81
CA PHE A 88 8.12 -3.55 -7.13
C PHE A 88 6.70 -4.11 -7.11
N SER A 89 6.57 -5.41 -7.31
CA SER A 89 5.30 -6.10 -7.13
C SER A 89 4.83 -6.03 -5.66
N GLU A 90 3.54 -6.25 -5.44
CA GLU A 90 2.95 -6.29 -4.10
C GLU A 90 3.67 -7.29 -3.17
N ARG A 91 3.99 -8.49 -3.68
CA ARG A 91 4.69 -9.53 -2.91
C ARG A 91 6.13 -9.14 -2.60
N GLU A 92 6.85 -8.50 -3.53
CA GLU A 92 8.19 -7.99 -3.26
C GLU A 92 8.18 -6.90 -2.19
N LEU A 93 7.20 -5.99 -2.24
CA LEU A 93 7.01 -4.96 -1.21
C LEU A 93 6.71 -5.58 0.14
N ALA A 94 5.80 -6.55 0.20
CA ALA A 94 5.43 -7.22 1.43
C ALA A 94 6.64 -7.93 2.07
N LYS A 95 7.44 -8.65 1.29
CA LYS A 95 8.66 -9.31 1.78
C LYS A 95 9.70 -8.30 2.28
N LYS A 96 10.04 -7.30 1.47
CA LYS A 96 11.03 -6.27 1.84
C LYS A 96 10.63 -5.51 3.10
N LEU A 97 9.37 -5.14 3.23
CA LEU A 97 8.88 -4.42 4.41
C LEU A 97 8.81 -5.33 5.63
N ALA A 98 8.46 -6.61 5.49
CA ALA A 98 8.41 -7.55 6.61
C ALA A 98 9.78 -7.78 7.27
N GLU A 99 10.88 -7.65 6.52
CA GLU A 99 12.24 -7.81 7.03
C GLU A 99 12.67 -6.68 7.99
N VAL A 100 12.05 -5.50 7.89
CA VAL A 100 12.55 -4.26 8.51
C VAL A 100 11.50 -3.48 9.30
N CYS A 101 10.21 -3.71 9.02
CA CYS A 101 9.09 -3.04 9.66
C CYS A 101 8.33 -4.01 10.57
N ALA A 102 7.86 -3.50 11.71
CA ALA A 102 6.78 -4.19 12.43
C ALA A 102 5.53 -4.25 11.52
N TYR A 103 4.74 -5.31 11.61
CA TYR A 103 3.56 -5.49 10.75
C TYR A 103 2.38 -6.08 11.50
N VAL A 104 1.19 -5.95 10.91
CA VAL A 104 -0.05 -6.53 11.45
C VAL A 104 -0.24 -7.91 10.83
N PRO A 105 -0.04 -9.02 11.56
CA PRO A 105 -0.02 -10.36 10.97
C PRO A 105 -1.28 -10.66 10.17
N HIS A 106 -1.11 -11.28 9.00
CA HIS A 106 -2.16 -11.71 8.08
C HIS A 106 -3.09 -10.60 7.54
N PHE A 107 -2.81 -9.33 7.82
CA PHE A 107 -3.62 -8.23 7.32
C PHE A 107 -3.49 -8.10 5.80
N GLY A 108 -4.58 -8.27 5.07
CA GLY A 108 -4.54 -8.18 3.60
C GLY A 108 -4.02 -9.42 2.88
N SER A 109 -3.56 -10.47 3.59
CA SER A 109 -2.87 -11.62 2.99
C SER A 109 -3.78 -12.81 2.63
N THR A 110 -5.10 -12.61 2.48
CA THR A 110 -6.04 -13.74 2.31
C THR A 110 -5.81 -14.51 1.00
N ASP A 111 -5.49 -13.79 -0.07
CA ASP A 111 -5.17 -14.33 -1.40
C ASP A 111 -3.66 -14.48 -1.64
N ASP A 112 -2.82 -14.04 -0.70
CA ASP A 112 -1.36 -14.19 -0.74
C ASP A 112 -0.79 -14.71 0.60
N PRO A 113 -0.99 -16.00 0.93
CA PRO A 113 -0.60 -16.56 2.23
C PRO A 113 0.92 -16.60 2.44
N GLU A 114 1.74 -16.42 1.40
CA GLU A 114 3.19 -16.29 1.51
C GLU A 114 3.63 -14.93 2.08
N SER A 115 2.78 -13.91 1.97
CA SER A 115 3.06 -12.58 2.51
C SER A 115 2.58 -12.51 3.97
N PRO A 116 3.47 -12.24 4.94
CA PRO A 116 3.10 -12.25 6.36
C PRO A 116 2.10 -11.13 6.72
N SER A 117 2.07 -10.07 5.92
CA SER A 117 1.14 -8.96 6.02
C SER A 117 1.21 -8.09 4.75
N HIS A 118 0.22 -7.23 4.57
CA HIS A 118 0.26 -6.08 3.66
C HIS A 118 0.16 -4.74 4.41
N LEU A 119 0.12 -4.74 5.74
CA LEU A 119 0.04 -3.53 6.57
C LEU A 119 1.20 -3.47 7.56
N PHE A 120 2.08 -2.49 7.35
CA PHE A 120 3.37 -2.34 8.04
C PHE A 120 3.40 -1.03 8.82
N ARG A 121 3.99 -1.01 10.00
CA ARG A 121 4.17 0.20 10.82
C ARG A 121 5.52 0.83 10.49
N CYS A 122 5.55 1.61 9.41
CA CYS A 122 6.71 2.35 8.92
C CYS A 122 6.27 3.66 8.26
N ASN A 123 7.09 4.70 8.37
CA ASN A 123 6.90 5.99 7.74
C ASN A 123 7.62 6.07 6.36
N LEU A 124 7.37 7.13 5.59
CA LEU A 124 7.96 7.28 4.25
C LEU A 124 9.49 7.31 4.24
N ALA A 125 10.12 7.99 5.19
CA ALA A 125 11.58 8.08 5.23
C ALA A 125 12.21 6.70 5.46
N GLU A 126 11.59 5.89 6.33
CA GLU A 126 11.97 4.49 6.56
C GLU A 126 11.77 3.65 5.30
N VAL A 127 10.56 3.69 4.72
CA VAL A 127 10.23 2.91 3.51
C VAL A 127 11.19 3.24 2.38
N VAL A 128 11.37 4.51 2.02
CA VAL A 128 12.19 4.95 0.89
C VAL A 128 13.64 4.47 1.05
N ARG A 129 14.17 4.46 2.28
CA ARG A 129 15.48 3.88 2.60
C ARG A 129 15.48 2.36 2.41
N TYR A 130 14.49 1.66 2.97
CA TYR A 130 14.45 0.19 2.96
C TYR A 130 14.25 -0.43 1.59
N ILE A 131 13.45 0.20 0.73
CA ILE A 131 13.18 -0.32 -0.62
C ILE A 131 14.18 0.20 -1.67
N GLY A 132 15.24 0.90 -1.25
CA GLY A 132 16.33 1.33 -2.12
C GLY A 132 15.94 2.44 -3.09
N LEU A 133 15.07 3.36 -2.67
CA LEU A 133 14.67 4.54 -3.45
C LEU A 133 15.48 5.80 -3.08
N THR A 134 16.53 5.66 -2.25
CA THR A 134 17.51 6.70 -1.99
C THR A 134 18.74 6.52 -2.90
N VAL A 135 19.20 7.62 -3.49
CA VAL A 135 20.49 7.70 -4.22
C VAL A 135 21.66 7.90 -3.27
#